data_AF-A0A957GRA3-F1
#
_entry.id   AF-A0A957GRA3-F1
#
_cell.length_a   1.000
_cell.length_b   1.000
_cell.length_c   1.000
_cell.angle_alpha   90.00
_cell.angle_beta   90.00
_cell.angle_gamma   90.00
#
_symmetry.space_group_name_H-M   'P 1'
#
loop_
_entity.id
_entity.type
_entity.pdbx_description
1 polymer ?
#
loop_
_entity_poly.entity_id
_entity_poly.type
_entity_poly.pdbx_seq_one_letter_code
_entity_poly.pdbx_strand_id
1 'polypeptide(L)' 'MPKKTIADIDVAGKRVLVRVDFNVPLSSKNPEDEIYVTDDTRIQAALPKKNHLLKHGAPMILCHHVCHPTTA' A
#
# COMPACT_ATOMS: atom_id res chain seq x y z
N MET A 1 -6.77 13.61 18.89
CA MET A 1 -5.47 13.69 18.18
C MET A 1 -5.48 14.91 17.28
N PRO A 2 -4.39 15.71 17.20
CA PRO A 2 -4.34 16.93 16.39
C PRO A 2 -4.10 16.68 14.88
N LYS A 3 -4.10 15.43 14.41
CA LYS A 3 -3.84 15.08 13.00
C LYS A 3 -5.16 14.83 12.28
N LYS A 4 -5.27 15.37 11.06
CA LYS A 4 -6.38 15.03 10.15
C LYS A 4 -6.29 13.57 9.74
N THR A 5 -7.44 12.91 9.69
CA THR A 5 -7.63 11.55 9.21
C THR A 5 -8.15 11.56 7.79
N ILE A 6 -8.26 10.37 7.17
CA ILE A 6 -8.83 10.22 5.83
C ILE A 6 -10.30 10.65 5.76
N ALA A 7 -11.01 10.63 6.89
CA ALA A 7 -12.40 11.06 6.98
C ALA A 7 -12.55 12.59 7.03
N ASP A 8 -11.47 13.33 7.32
CA ASP A 8 -11.50 14.78 7.52
C ASP A 8 -11.10 15.57 6.26
N ILE A 9 -10.92 14.89 5.13
CA ILE A 9 -10.38 15.48 3.90
C ILE A 9 -11.22 15.07 2.68
N ASP A 10 -11.44 16.03 1.78
CA ASP A 10 -12.03 15.75 0.47
C ASP A 10 -10.93 15.33 -0.52
N VAL A 11 -11.09 14.12 -1.07
CA VAL A 11 -10.14 13.43 -1.94
C VAL A 11 -10.64 13.28 -3.38
N ALA A 12 -11.89 13.67 -3.67
CA ALA A 12 -12.49 13.48 -4.99
C ALA A 12 -11.71 14.20 -6.09
N GLY A 13 -11.35 13.47 -7.15
CA GLY A 13 -10.56 14.01 -8.27
C GLY A 13 -9.11 14.36 -7.94
N LYS A 14 -8.63 14.13 -6.71
CA LYS A 14 -7.25 14.42 -6.29
C LYS A 14 -6.40 13.16 -6.33
N ARG A 15 -5.14 13.31 -6.74
CA ARG A 15 -4.14 12.23 -6.66
C ARG A 15 -3.67 12.08 -5.21
N VAL A 16 -3.90 10.91 -4.63
CA VAL A 16 -3.57 10.61 -3.23
C VAL A 16 -2.38 9.67 -3.16
N LEU A 17 -1.29 10.12 -2.54
CA LEU A 17 -0.16 9.26 -2.17
C LEU A 17 -0.48 8.51 -0.88
N VAL A 18 -0.46 7.18 -0.94
CA VAL A 18 -0.74 6.32 0.20
C VAL A 18 0.50 5.50 0.54
N ARG A 19 1.08 5.78 1.70
CA ARG A 19 2.14 4.96 2.27
C ARG A 19 1.51 3.70 2.89
N VAL A 20 1.82 2.55 2.31
CA VAL A 20 1.30 1.24 2.75
C VAL A 20 2.41 0.38 3.34
N ASP A 21 2.03 -0.59 4.17
CA ASP A 21 2.91 -1.65 4.68
C ASP A 21 2.61 -2.96 3.95
N PHE A 22 3.30 -3.23 2.85
CA PHE A 22 3.24 -4.46 2.06
C PHE A 22 4.51 -5.31 2.24
N ASN A 23 5.07 -5.32 3.45
CA ASN A 23 6.23 -6.15 3.76
C ASN A 23 5.74 -7.55 4.06
N VAL A 24 5.36 -8.26 2.99
CA VAL A 24 4.78 -9.60 3.05
C VAL A 24 5.84 -10.64 2.72
N PRO A 25 5.77 -11.84 3.33
CA PRO A 25 6.66 -12.94 2.98
C PRO A 25 6.32 -13.46 1.56
N LEU A 26 7.38 -13.68 0.78
CA LEU A 26 7.32 -14.15 -0.60
C LEU A 26 7.86 -15.58 -0.69
N SER A 27 7.35 -16.37 -1.64
CA SER A 27 7.72 -17.78 -1.86
C SER A 27 9.20 -17.95 -2.22
N SER A 28 9.76 -17.00 -2.95
CA SER A 28 11.18 -16.92 -3.29
C SER A 28 11.65 -15.46 -3.26
N LYS A 29 12.96 -15.28 -3.10
CA LYS A 29 13.65 -14.00 -3.24
C LYS A 29 14.51 -13.93 -4.51
N ASN A 30 14.60 -15.02 -5.28
CA ASN A 30 15.35 -15.02 -6.52
C ASN A 30 14.53 -14.35 -7.63
N PRO A 31 15.14 -13.47 -8.44
CA PRO A 31 14.44 -12.78 -9.54
C PRO A 31 13.99 -13.72 -10.66
N GLU A 32 14.66 -14.87 -10.79
CA GLU A 32 14.44 -15.88 -11.84
C GLU A 32 13.24 -16.79 -11.54
N ASP A 33 12.77 -16.81 -10.28
CA ASP A 33 11.70 -17.70 -9.83
C ASP A 33 10.32 -17.04 -9.99
N GLU A 34 9.28 -17.87 -10.13
CA GLU A 34 7.91 -17.37 -9.95
C GLU A 34 7.68 -17.00 -8.46
N ILE A 35 7.34 -15.73 -8.22
CA ILE A 35 7.20 -15.16 -6.89
C ILE A 35 5.71 -15.03 -6.54
N TYR A 36 5.32 -15.64 -5.42
CA TYR A 36 3.97 -15.57 -4.86
C TYR A 36 4.00 -15.05 -3.44
N VAL A 37 2.92 -14.35 -3.05
CA VAL A 37 2.70 -13.95 -1.65
C VAL A 37 2.25 -15.17 -0.86
N THR A 38 2.94 -15.46 0.25
CA THR A 38 2.63 -16.63 1.10
C THR A 38 1.74 -16.29 2.29
N ASP A 39 1.73 -15.03 2.70
CA ASP A 39 0.81 -14.47 3.70
C ASP A 39 0.43 -13.04 3.28
N ASP A 40 -0.85 -12.81 3.04
CA ASP A 40 -1.41 -11.55 2.55
C ASP A 40 -2.05 -10.70 3.65
N THR A 41 -1.94 -11.08 4.93
CA THR A 41 -2.60 -10.41 6.06
C THR A 41 -2.38 -8.89 6.05
N ARG A 42 -1.16 -8.43 5.73
CA ARG A 42 -0.85 -6.98 5.66
C ARG A 42 -1.50 -6.28 4.47
N ILE A 43 -1.66 -6.98 3.35
CA ILE A 43 -2.35 -6.46 2.16
C ILE A 43 -3.84 -6.32 2.49
N GLN A 44 -4.44 -7.34 3.10
CA GLN A 44 -5.85 -7.33 3.54
C GLN A 44 -6.13 -6.18 4.50
N ALA A 45 -5.23 -5.93 5.46
CA ALA A 45 -5.34 -4.83 6.42
C ALA A 45 -5.38 -3.42 5.77
N ALA A 46 -4.85 -3.27 4.55
CA ALA A 46 -4.88 -2.00 3.82
C ALA A 46 -6.18 -1.79 3.01
N LEU A 47 -6.95 -2.85 2.73
CA LEU A 47 -8.13 -2.78 1.86
C LEU A 47 -9.21 -1.81 2.33
N PRO A 48 -9.57 -1.70 3.62
CA PRO A 48 -10.61 -0.76 4.06
C PRO A 48 -10.29 0.69 3.69
N LYS A 49 -9.02 1.09 3.83
CA LYS A 49 -8.54 2.45 3.50
C LYS A 49 -8.54 2.69 1.99
N LYS A 50 -8.11 1.69 1.20
CA LYS A 50 -8.13 1.75 -0.27
C LYS A 50 -9.56 1.85 -0.80
N ASN A 51 -10.47 1.04 -0.26
CA ASN A 51 -11.89 1.05 -0.64
C ASN A 51 -12.56 2.38 -0.33
N HIS A 52 -12.19 3.04 0.77
CA HIS A 52 -12.66 4.39 1.06
C HIS A 52 -12.22 5.37 -0.04
N LEU A 53 -10.94 5.42 -0.39
CA LEU A 53 -10.42 6.33 -1.41
C LEU A 53 -11.00 6.07 -2.82
N LEU A 54 -11.15 4.79 -3.20
CA LEU A 54 -11.77 4.40 -4.47
C LEU A 54 -13.23 4.84 -4.55
N LYS A 55 -14.01 4.60 -3.49
CA LYS A 55 -15.43 5.02 -3.42
C LYS A 55 -15.61 6.53 -3.57
N HIS A 56 -14.62 7.31 -3.15
CA HIS A 56 -14.63 8.77 -3.26
C HIS A 56 -13.98 9.28 -4.55
N GLY A 57 -13.70 8.40 -5.53
CA GLY A 57 -13.20 8.81 -6.85
C GLY A 57 -11.78 9.38 -6.82
N ALA A 58 -10.97 9.00 -5.83
CA ALA A 58 -9.60 9.47 -5.69
C ALA A 58 -8.62 8.52 -6.42
N PRO A 59 -7.91 8.96 -7.47
CA PRO A 59 -6.80 8.20 -8.03
C PRO A 59 -5.68 8.05 -6.99
N MET A 60 -5.24 6.80 -6.74
CA MET A 60 -4.25 6.48 -5.70
C MET A 60 -2.89 6.14 -6.28
N ILE A 61 -1.83 6.54 -5.57
CA ILE A 61 -0.45 6.12 -5.78
C ILE A 61 0.01 5.40 -4.52
N LEU A 62 0.40 4.13 -4.62
CA LEU A 62 0.85 3.33 -3.48
C LEU A 62 2.37 3.34 -3.39
N CYS A 63 2.90 3.55 -2.19
CA CYS A 63 4.32 3.37 -1.93
C CYS A 63 4.56 2.49 -0.70
N HIS A 64 5.45 1.51 -0.85
CA HIS A 64 5.91 0.64 0.21
C HIS A 64 7.44 0.77 0.40
N HIS A 65 8.00 0.28 1.53
CA HIS A 65 9.45 0.16 1.64
C HIS A 65 9.92 -1.06 0.84
N VAL A 66 11.18 -1.07 0.44
CA VAL A 66 11.85 -2.29 0.02
C VAL A 66 12.93 -2.53 1.07
N CYS A 67 12.91 -3.69 1.72
CA CYS A 67 13.85 -3.99 2.80
C CYS A 67 15.29 -4.02 2.25
N HIS A 68 16.17 -3.21 2.84
CA HIS A 68 17.63 -3.20 2.66
C HIS A 68 18.14 -3.29 1.22
N PRO A 69 17.92 -2.25 0.39
CA PRO A 69 18.64 -2.13 -0.86
C PRO A 69 20.13 -1.96 -0.53
N THR A 70 20.97 -2.94 -0.83
CA THR A 70 22.42 -2.73 -0.90
C THR A 70 22.73 -1.92 -2.15
N THR A 71 23.71 -1.02 -2.03
CA THR A 71 24.12 -0.07 -3.06
C THR A 71 24.40 -0.78 -4.39
N ALA A 72 24.00 -0.13 -5.49
CA ALA A 72 24.29 -0.56 -6.86
C ALA A 72 25.79 -0.64 -7.15
#